data_AF-A0A3A0GCT0-F1
#
_entry.id   AF-A0A3A0GCT0-F1
#
_cell.length_a   1.000
_cell.length_b   1.000
_cell.length_c   1.000
_cell.angle_alpha   90.00
_cell.angle_beta   90.00
_cell.angle_gamma   90.00
#
_symmetry.space_group_name_H-M   'P 1'
#
loop_
_entity.id
_entity.type
_entity.pdbx_description
1 polymer ?
#
loop_
_entity_poly.entity_id
_entity_poly.type
_entity_poly.pdbx_seq_one_letter_code
_entity_poly.pdbx_strand_id
1 'polypeptide(L)'
;MGAWVSLSEHEVHWRQFLQSPVARGLRGQSWIFSDDHAGLGAARKAVFGGVPWQRCQFHLQQNATAYVPRLEQRPEVASSIRAVFNAPDRTEAEARLKRSIDTYATSASKLAAWMESNLHDGLTVFPCLSYLLGLDLPSTRHSHQEPASSN
;
A
#
# COMPACT_ATOMS: atom_id res chain seq x y z
N MET A 1 -11.03 14.10 13.33
CA MET A 1 -9.70 13.52 13.62
C MET A 1 -9.84 12.53 14.78
N GLY A 2 -9.01 11.49 14.86
CA GLY A 2 -9.02 10.53 15.95
C GLY A 2 -7.59 10.18 16.37
N ALA A 3 -7.40 9.82 17.63
CA ALA A 3 -6.13 9.36 18.17
C ALA A 3 -6.38 8.12 19.04
N TRP A 4 -5.38 7.25 19.14
CA TRP A 4 -5.43 6.05 19.96
C TRP A 4 -4.02 5.71 20.42
N VAL A 5 -3.91 5.20 21.64
CA VAL A 5 -2.63 4.89 22.31
C VAL A 5 -2.76 3.52 22.96
N SER A 6 -1.71 2.71 22.82
CA SER A 6 -1.57 1.42 23.53
C SER A 6 -0.11 1.19 23.92
N LEU A 7 0.09 0.24 24.82
CA LEU A 7 1.39 -0.13 25.36
C LEU A 7 2.19 -1.07 24.43
N SER A 8 1.60 -1.55 23.33
CA SER A 8 2.30 -2.41 22.36
C SER A 8 1.65 -2.42 20.98
N GLU A 9 2.44 -2.79 19.97
CA GLU A 9 2.04 -2.87 18.56
C GLU A 9 1.47 -4.24 18.17
N HIS A 10 0.97 -5.00 19.14
CA HIS A 10 0.33 -6.30 18.92
C HIS A 10 -0.99 -6.16 18.14
N GLU A 11 -1.29 -7.20 17.36
CA GLU A 11 -2.45 -7.27 16.47
C GLU A 11 -3.77 -6.96 17.17
N VAL A 12 -3.99 -7.49 18.38
CA VAL A 12 -5.23 -7.27 19.15
C VAL A 12 -5.51 -5.79 19.40
N HIS A 13 -4.47 -5.00 19.67
CA HIS A 13 -4.62 -3.58 19.94
C HIS A 13 -4.91 -2.80 18.65
N TRP A 14 -4.22 -3.13 17.55
CA TRP A 14 -4.53 -2.59 16.24
C TRP A 14 -5.95 -2.93 15.78
N ARG A 15 -6.42 -4.14 16.06
CA ARG A 15 -7.78 -4.56 15.72
C ARG A 15 -8.82 -3.72 16.46
N GLN A 16 -8.65 -3.51 17.77
CA GLN A 16 -9.52 -2.64 18.55
C GLN A 16 -9.53 -1.21 18.00
N PHE A 17 -8.36 -0.68 17.64
CA PHE A 17 -8.25 0.63 17.00
C PHE A 17 -9.05 0.70 15.70
N LEU A 18 -8.89 -0.27 14.80
CA LEU A 18 -9.56 -0.30 13.49
C LEU A 18 -11.07 -0.56 13.59
N GLN A 19 -11.53 -1.29 14.62
CA GLN A 19 -12.95 -1.49 14.90
C GLN A 19 -13.64 -0.23 15.44
N SER A 20 -12.93 0.62 16.18
CA SER A 20 -13.49 1.86 16.75
C SER A 20 -14.16 2.80 15.71
N PRO A 21 -13.52 3.18 14.59
CA PRO A 21 -14.18 4.00 13.58
C PRO A 21 -15.35 3.27 12.90
N VAL A 22 -15.27 1.95 12.72
CA VAL A 22 -16.40 1.15 12.19
C VAL A 22 -17.58 1.20 13.16
N ALA A 23 -17.35 1.03 14.46
CA ALA A 23 -18.40 1.17 15.48
C ALA A 23 -19.03 2.58 15.48
N ARG A 24 -18.25 3.62 15.14
CA ARG A 24 -18.71 5.01 15.00
C ARG A 24 -19.32 5.35 13.63
N GLY A 25 -19.56 4.35 12.78
CA GLY A 25 -20.28 4.53 11.51
C GLY A 25 -19.41 4.67 10.26
N LEU A 26 -18.10 4.43 10.33
CA LEU A 26 -17.25 4.39 9.14
C LEU A 26 -17.71 3.25 8.20
N ARG A 27 -18.10 3.58 6.95
CA ARG A 27 -18.59 2.63 5.92
C ARG A 27 -18.13 3.06 4.52
N GLY A 28 -18.04 2.12 3.58
CA GLY A 28 -17.73 2.41 2.17
C GLY A 28 -16.27 2.75 1.86
N GLN A 29 -15.31 2.25 2.64
CA GLN A 29 -13.89 2.49 2.38
C GLN A 29 -13.49 1.78 1.09
N SER A 30 -12.94 2.53 0.15
CA SER A 30 -12.42 1.97 -1.11
C SER A 30 -10.94 1.61 -1.02
N TRP A 31 -10.19 2.23 -0.11
CA TRP A 31 -8.74 2.08 0.01
C TRP A 31 -8.27 2.28 1.46
N ILE A 32 -7.17 1.62 1.83
CA ILE A 32 -6.47 1.83 3.11
C ILE A 32 -5.00 2.09 2.84
N PHE A 33 -4.48 3.17 3.42
CA PHE A 33 -3.07 3.52 3.38
C PHE A 33 -2.52 3.48 4.81
N SER A 34 -1.47 2.71 5.04
CA SER A 34 -0.78 2.67 6.34
C SER A 34 0.69 2.32 6.16
N ASP A 35 1.50 2.45 7.20
CA ASP A 35 2.79 1.73 7.18
C ASP A 35 2.56 0.22 7.34
N ASP A 36 3.62 -0.55 7.12
CA ASP A 36 3.65 -2.01 7.22
C ASP A 36 4.26 -2.44 8.56
N HIS A 37 3.42 -2.42 9.58
CA HIS A 37 3.72 -3.05 10.87
C HIS A 37 2.98 -4.38 10.96
N ALA A 38 3.66 -5.46 11.39
CA ALA A 38 3.11 -6.82 11.35
C ALA A 38 1.75 -6.96 12.05
N GLY A 39 1.61 -6.36 13.25
CA GLY A 39 0.35 -6.34 13.99
C GLY A 39 -0.77 -5.58 13.27
N LEU A 40 -0.42 -4.48 12.58
CA LEU A 40 -1.37 -3.67 11.83
C LEU A 40 -1.81 -4.39 10.55
N GLY A 41 -0.91 -5.06 9.85
CA GLY A 41 -1.21 -5.83 8.64
C GLY A 41 -2.22 -6.95 8.90
N ALA A 42 -2.03 -7.70 9.99
CA ALA A 42 -2.97 -8.74 10.40
C ALA A 42 -4.32 -8.16 10.83
N ALA A 43 -4.32 -7.10 11.66
CA ALA A 43 -5.55 -6.44 12.09
C ALA A 43 -6.35 -5.84 10.93
N ARG A 44 -5.66 -5.20 9.98
CA ARG A 44 -6.28 -4.66 8.76
C ARG A 44 -6.96 -5.75 7.96
N LYS A 45 -6.30 -6.90 7.74
CA LYS A 45 -6.91 -8.03 7.03
C LYS A 45 -8.14 -8.56 7.76
N ALA A 46 -8.13 -8.56 9.09
CA ALA A 46 -9.27 -9.00 9.89
C ALA A 46 -10.48 -8.04 9.84
N VAL A 47 -10.25 -6.72 9.85
CA VAL A 47 -11.33 -5.71 9.89
C VAL A 47 -11.78 -5.27 8.49
N PHE A 48 -10.84 -5.18 7.54
CA PHE A 48 -11.03 -4.60 6.21
C PHE A 48 -10.47 -5.50 5.09
N GLY A 49 -10.61 -6.82 5.22
CA GLY A 49 -10.00 -7.79 4.29
C GLY A 49 -10.38 -7.60 2.81
N GLY A 50 -11.57 -7.07 2.52
CA GLY A 50 -12.02 -6.77 1.16
C GLY A 50 -11.56 -5.40 0.62
N VAL A 51 -10.90 -4.57 1.43
CA VAL A 51 -10.45 -3.23 1.03
C VAL A 51 -8.99 -3.30 0.58
N PRO A 52 -8.68 -2.86 -0.67
CA PRO A 52 -7.31 -2.73 -1.15
C PRO A 52 -6.43 -1.93 -0.19
N TRP A 53 -5.18 -2.36 -0.06
CA TRP A 53 -4.20 -1.73 0.82
C TRP A 53 -2.97 -1.29 0.06
N GLN A 54 -2.44 -0.15 0.50
CA GLN A 54 -1.18 0.42 0.06
C GLN A 54 -0.31 0.72 1.28
N ARG A 55 0.96 0.37 1.18
CA ARG A 55 1.96 0.90 2.11
C ARG A 55 2.22 2.38 1.83
N CYS A 56 2.30 3.17 2.90
CA CYS A 56 2.51 4.61 2.81
C CYS A 56 3.82 4.95 2.06
N GLN A 57 3.68 5.67 0.94
CA GLN A 57 4.81 6.07 0.09
C GLN A 57 5.83 6.94 0.84
N PHE A 58 5.40 7.75 1.80
CA PHE A 58 6.30 8.51 2.66
C PHE A 58 7.24 7.59 3.46
N HIS A 59 6.69 6.57 4.11
CA HIS A 59 7.49 5.61 4.88
C HIS A 59 8.40 4.79 3.97
N LEU A 60 7.91 4.34 2.80
CA LEU A 60 8.75 3.70 1.78
C LEU A 60 9.93 4.61 1.38
N GLN A 61 9.66 5.89 1.10
CA GLN A 61 10.68 6.85 0.70
C GLN A 61 11.77 7.06 1.78
N GLN A 62 11.36 7.09 3.05
CA GLN A 62 12.29 7.21 4.19
C GLN A 62 13.08 5.91 4.40
N ASN A 63 12.41 4.76 4.38
CA ASN A 63 13.03 3.45 4.63
C ASN A 63 14.12 3.11 3.60
N ALA A 64 13.98 3.57 2.35
CA ALA A 64 14.98 3.39 1.32
C ALA A 64 16.37 3.92 1.72
N THR A 65 16.42 4.99 2.52
CA THR A 65 17.70 5.63 2.93
C THR A 65 18.63 4.71 3.72
N ALA A 66 18.07 3.71 4.42
CA ALA A 66 18.83 2.70 5.16
C ALA A 66 19.63 1.76 4.24
N TYR A 67 19.26 1.67 2.97
CA TYR A 67 19.87 0.77 1.98
C TYR A 67 20.81 1.50 1.01
N VAL A 68 20.89 2.83 1.09
CA VAL A 68 21.79 3.63 0.25
C VAL A 68 23.19 3.61 0.84
N PRO A 69 24.21 3.11 0.11
CA PRO A 69 25.54 2.90 0.67
C PRO A 69 26.31 4.21 0.89
N ARG A 70 26.01 5.26 0.12
CA ARG A 70 26.72 6.55 0.18
C ARG A 70 25.76 7.72 0.32
N LEU A 71 26.15 8.72 1.13
CA LEU A 71 25.26 9.82 1.50
C LEU A 71 24.89 10.69 0.28
N GLU A 72 25.85 10.91 -0.62
CA GLU A 72 25.69 11.69 -1.83
C GLU A 72 24.74 11.05 -2.85
N GLN A 73 24.49 9.74 -2.78
CA GLN A 73 23.51 9.06 -3.64
C GLN A 73 22.07 9.22 -3.16
N ARG A 74 21.84 9.63 -1.91
CA ARG A 74 20.48 9.70 -1.33
C ARG A 74 19.53 10.62 -2.11
N PRO A 75 19.93 11.82 -2.57
CA PRO A 75 19.05 12.68 -3.35
C PRO A 75 18.63 12.04 -4.68
N GLU A 76 19.56 11.35 -5.34
CA GLU A 76 19.31 10.65 -6.60
C GLU A 76 18.33 9.48 -6.41
N VAL A 77 18.60 8.61 -5.43
CA VAL A 77 17.71 7.49 -5.07
C VAL A 77 16.31 8.00 -4.70
N ALA A 78 16.24 9.09 -3.92
CA ALA A 78 14.96 9.67 -3.56
C ALA A 78 14.21 10.26 -4.75
N SER A 79 14.92 10.81 -5.74
CA SER A 79 14.34 11.26 -7.00
C SER A 79 13.79 10.08 -7.82
N SER A 80 14.57 9.00 -7.94
CA SER A 80 14.17 7.79 -8.65
C SER A 80 12.89 7.17 -8.08
N ILE A 81 12.79 7.03 -6.75
CA ILE A 81 11.59 6.50 -6.08
C ILE A 81 10.40 7.45 -6.27
N ARG A 82 10.58 8.77 -6.14
CA ARG A 82 9.52 9.74 -6.43
C ARG A 82 9.03 9.66 -7.88
N ALA A 83 9.92 9.41 -8.83
CA ALA A 83 9.55 9.25 -10.23
C ALA A 83 8.69 7.99 -10.46
N VAL A 84 8.92 6.91 -9.72
CA VAL A 84 8.05 5.72 -9.72
C VAL A 84 6.66 6.06 -9.20
N PHE A 85 6.56 6.70 -8.04
CA PHE A 85 5.27 7.01 -7.41
C PHE A 85 4.46 8.06 -8.17
N ASN A 86 5.12 9.01 -8.85
CA ASN A 86 4.49 10.06 -9.66
C ASN A 86 4.37 9.68 -11.14
N ALA A 87 4.44 8.39 -11.48
CA ALA A 87 4.14 7.93 -12.84
C ALA A 87 2.68 8.27 -13.23
N PRO A 88 2.37 8.40 -14.53
CA PRO A 88 1.00 8.65 -14.98
C PRO A 88 0.06 7.46 -14.75
N ASP A 89 0.59 6.24 -14.80
CA ASP A 89 -0.16 5.00 -14.64
C ASP A 89 0.72 3.89 -14.04
N ARG A 90 0.09 2.76 -13.72
CA ARG A 90 0.74 1.61 -13.10
C ARG A 90 1.82 0.99 -13.99
N THR A 91 1.57 0.91 -15.29
CA THR A 91 2.50 0.30 -16.25
C THR A 91 3.80 1.10 -16.30
N GLU A 92 3.71 2.42 -16.39
CA GLU A 92 4.88 3.30 -16.38
C GLU A 92 5.56 3.30 -14.99
N ALA A 93 4.81 3.18 -13.90
CA ALA A 93 5.37 3.03 -12.56
C ALA A 93 6.24 1.78 -12.44
N GLU A 94 5.71 0.62 -12.87
CA GLU A 94 6.42 -0.66 -12.86
C GLU A 94 7.65 -0.63 -13.80
N ALA A 95 7.54 0.00 -14.97
CA ALA A 95 8.66 0.18 -15.89
C ALA A 95 9.76 1.09 -15.30
N ARG A 96 9.39 2.16 -14.59
CA ARG A 96 10.36 3.00 -13.85
C ARG A 96 11.02 2.24 -12.71
N LEU A 97 10.24 1.47 -11.95
CA LEU A 97 10.75 0.65 -10.86
C LEU A 97 11.79 -0.34 -11.37
N LYS A 98 11.48 -1.08 -12.43
CA LYS A 98 12.42 -2.01 -13.06
C LYS A 98 13.72 -1.31 -13.48
N ARG A 99 13.62 -0.15 -14.15
CA ARG A 99 14.81 0.64 -14.54
C ARG A 99 15.65 1.10 -13.34
N SER A 100 15.01 1.49 -12.24
CA SER A 100 15.70 1.86 -11.01
C SER A 100 16.41 0.67 -10.38
N ILE A 101 15.78 -0.51 -10.33
CA ILE A 101 16.39 -1.75 -9.84
C ILE A 101 17.63 -2.08 -10.68
N ASP A 102 17.50 -2.06 -12.01
CA ASP A 102 18.60 -2.36 -12.94
C ASP A 102 19.78 -1.37 -12.76
N THR A 103 19.48 -0.07 -12.57
CA THR A 103 20.48 0.99 -12.33
C THR A 103 21.28 0.76 -11.04
N TYR A 104 20.61 0.33 -9.97
CA TYR A 104 21.24 0.17 -8.66
C TYR A 104 21.75 -1.25 -8.39
N ALA A 105 21.47 -2.23 -9.25
CA ALA A 105 21.84 -3.63 -9.06
C ALA A 105 23.33 -3.83 -8.74
N THR A 106 24.21 -3.13 -9.45
CA THR A 106 25.67 -3.25 -9.26
C THR A 106 26.19 -2.32 -8.17
N SER A 107 25.71 -1.08 -8.12
CA SER A 107 26.27 -0.03 -7.24
C SER A 107 25.70 -0.05 -5.81
N ALA A 108 24.50 -0.62 -5.63
CA ALA A 108 23.77 -0.69 -4.37
C ALA A 108 22.81 -1.90 -4.38
N SER A 109 23.34 -3.13 -4.50
CA SER A 109 22.53 -4.36 -4.64
C SER A 109 21.48 -4.57 -3.54
N LYS A 110 21.78 -4.19 -2.29
CA LYS A 110 20.82 -4.25 -1.17
C LYS A 110 19.65 -3.29 -1.37
N LEU A 111 19.89 -2.11 -1.93
CA LEU A 111 18.83 -1.15 -2.28
C LEU A 111 17.96 -1.71 -3.41
N ALA A 112 18.57 -2.27 -4.45
CA ALA A 112 17.84 -2.86 -5.57
C ALA A 112 16.91 -4.00 -5.10
N ALA A 113 17.41 -4.93 -4.28
CA ALA A 113 16.61 -6.01 -3.70
C ALA A 113 15.48 -5.48 -2.78
N TRP A 114 15.77 -4.45 -1.99
CA TRP A 114 14.76 -3.80 -1.15
C TRP A 114 13.67 -3.13 -1.99
N MET A 115 14.04 -2.41 -3.05
CA MET A 115 13.12 -1.76 -3.98
C MET A 115 12.15 -2.77 -4.60
N GLU A 116 12.68 -3.88 -5.12
CA GLU A 116 11.90 -4.96 -5.73
C GLU A 116 10.90 -5.57 -4.73
N SER A 117 11.30 -5.74 -3.47
CA SER A 117 10.43 -6.38 -2.47
C SER A 117 9.37 -5.43 -1.87
N ASN A 118 9.59 -4.10 -1.91
CA ASN A 118 8.80 -3.16 -1.11
C ASN A 118 8.04 -2.12 -1.92
N LEU A 119 8.56 -1.67 -3.08
CA LEU A 119 7.97 -0.53 -3.77
C LEU A 119 6.65 -0.86 -4.46
N HIS A 120 6.39 -2.13 -4.80
CA HIS A 120 5.10 -2.58 -5.33
C HIS A 120 3.94 -2.32 -4.37
N ASP A 121 4.16 -2.43 -3.07
CA ASP A 121 3.13 -2.13 -2.06
C ASP A 121 2.72 -0.65 -2.04
N GLY A 122 3.52 0.22 -2.67
CA GLY A 122 3.24 1.66 -2.83
C GLY A 122 2.49 2.02 -4.12
N LEU A 123 2.15 1.05 -4.98
CA LEU A 123 1.57 1.29 -6.31
C LEU A 123 0.07 0.98 -6.40
N THR A 124 -0.55 0.51 -5.33
CA THR A 124 -1.97 0.15 -5.29
C THR A 124 -2.89 1.36 -5.58
N VAL A 125 -2.40 2.60 -5.50
CA VAL A 125 -3.14 3.84 -5.80
C VAL A 125 -3.42 4.06 -7.28
N PHE A 126 -2.68 3.46 -8.22
CA PHE A 126 -2.87 3.78 -9.66
C PHE A 126 -4.28 3.49 -10.19
N PRO A 127 -4.93 2.36 -9.85
CA PRO A 127 -6.33 2.13 -10.20
C PRO A 127 -7.31 3.09 -9.49
N CYS A 128 -6.90 3.76 -8.41
CA CYS A 128 -7.74 4.78 -7.76
C CYS A 128 -7.93 6.00 -8.68
N LEU A 129 -6.91 6.36 -9.48
CA LEU A 129 -7.02 7.50 -10.38
C LEU A 129 -8.07 7.26 -11.47
N SER A 130 -8.09 6.07 -12.08
CA SER A 130 -9.15 5.70 -13.03
C SER A 130 -10.52 5.60 -12.36
N TYR A 131 -10.59 5.06 -11.14
CA TYR A 131 -11.84 4.94 -10.37
C TYR A 131 -12.45 6.31 -10.01
N LEU A 132 -11.64 7.27 -9.53
CA LEU A 132 -12.08 8.62 -9.19
C LEU A 132 -12.52 9.42 -10.42
N LEU A 133 -11.98 9.09 -11.59
CA LEU A 133 -12.37 9.66 -12.87
C LEU A 133 -13.57 8.93 -13.50
N GLY A 134 -14.11 7.88 -12.85
CA GLY A 134 -15.26 7.11 -13.34
C GLY A 134 -14.97 6.26 -14.57
N LEU A 135 -13.70 5.92 -14.82
CA LEU A 135 -13.25 5.34 -16.08
C LEU A 135 -13.20 3.81 -16.11
N ASP A 136 -13.27 3.08 -14.98
CA ASP A 136 -13.48 1.62 -14.97
C ASP A 136 -13.74 1.02 -13.57
N LEU A 137 -14.69 0.07 -13.49
CA LEU A 137 -14.88 -0.89 -12.41
C LEU A 137 -15.17 -2.25 -13.06
N PRO A 138 -14.36 -3.31 -12.87
CA PRO A 138 -14.86 -4.65 -13.10
C PRO A 138 -15.97 -4.90 -12.07
N SER A 139 -17.20 -5.04 -12.57
CA SER A 139 -18.38 -5.39 -11.79
C SER A 139 -18.14 -6.70 -11.05
N THR A 140 -17.73 -6.65 -9.79
CA THR A 140 -17.94 -7.77 -8.87
C THR A 140 -19.41 -7.74 -8.47
N ARG A 141 -20.28 -8.16 -9.38
CA ARG A 141 -21.65 -8.57 -9.06
C ARG A 141 -21.52 -9.76 -8.11
N HIS A 142 -21.78 -9.54 -6.83
CA HIS A 142 -22.08 -10.61 -5.91
C HIS A 142 -23.34 -11.31 -6.43
N SER A 143 -23.19 -12.50 -7.00
CA SER A 143 -24.29 -13.41 -7.24
C SER A 143 -24.86 -13.83 -5.89
N HIS A 144 -25.88 -13.11 -5.43
CA HIS A 144 -26.81 -13.66 -4.46
C HIS A 144 -27.53 -14.82 -5.15
N GLN A 145 -27.12 -16.03 -4.80
CA GLN A 145 -27.88 -17.24 -5.10
C GLN A 145 -29.13 -17.20 -4.20
N GLU A 146 -30.32 -16.99 -4.78
CA GLU A 146 -31.58 -17.26 -4.08
C GLU A 146 -31.64 -18.76 -3.74
N PRO A 147 -32.04 -19.14 -2.52
CA PRO A 147 -32.29 -20.54 -2.21
C PRO A 147 -33.56 -20.98 -2.93
N ALA A 148 -33.46 -22.08 -3.68
CA ALA A 148 -34.58 -22.73 -4.35
C ALA A 148 -35.69 -23.04 -3.32
N SER A 149 -36.87 -22.47 -3.55
CA SER A 149 -38.10 -22.86 -2.88
C SER A 149 -38.50 -24.27 -3.35
N SER A 150 -38.44 -25.23 -2.44
CA SER A 150 -39.05 -26.54 -2.62
C SER A 150 -40.56 -26.42 -2.39
N ASN A 151 -41.35 -26.70 -3.43
CA ASN A 151 -42.68 -27.31 -3.29
C ASN A 151 -43.01 -28.10 -4.56
#